data_AF-A0ABD7UST3-F1
#
_entry.id   AF-A0ABD7UST3-F1
#
_cell.length_a   1.000
_cell.length_b   1.000
_cell.length_c   1.000
_cell.angle_alpha   90.00
_cell.angle_beta   90.00
_cell.angle_gamma   90.00
#
_symmetry.space_group_name_H-M   'P 1'
#
loop_
_entity.id
_entity.type
_entity.pdbx_description
1 polymer ?
#
loop_
_entity_poly.entity_id
_entity_poly.type
_entity_poly.pdbx_seq_one_letter_code
_entity_poly.pdbx_strand_id
1 'polypeptide(L)'
;MRNWKVTGKYPQLDGTGAVVDTQVIITDDRGAVISEKVKKDLRTANDAEIIEAALEEFKKTAYVEIAMGEAVQKVDDLEKISQETAKTAKTAQTAAGLAKVSAERTQRMINLQTIHMLTSGGKIDPDIYKGMLELIEPAKKGEYQAYDVFTVVDSTKEEDGEAGEGNLVFVHVNEAFEYDKQTLEELESEAKVTVIKYADLVKQD
;
A
#
# COMPACT_ATOMS: atom_id res chain seq x y z
N MET A 1 -3.16 6.03 25.28
CA MET A 1 -3.16 6.67 23.95
C MET A 1 -2.39 7.98 24.05
N ARG A 2 -1.62 8.34 23.02
CA ARG A 2 -1.01 9.68 22.95
C ARG A 2 -2.11 10.71 22.79
N ASN A 3 -1.97 11.85 23.45
CA ASN A 3 -2.95 12.93 23.35
C ASN A 3 -2.57 13.85 22.19
N TRP A 4 -3.08 13.54 21.00
CA TRP A 4 -2.87 14.37 19.82
C TRP A 4 -3.71 15.64 19.86
N LYS A 5 -3.14 16.73 19.33
CA LYS A 5 -3.81 18.01 19.14
C LYS A 5 -3.52 18.51 17.74
N VAL A 6 -4.52 19.10 17.10
CA VAL A 6 -4.34 19.81 15.83
C VAL A 6 -3.60 21.11 16.12
N THR A 7 -2.41 21.26 15.56
CA THR A 7 -1.58 22.47 15.69
C THR A 7 -1.44 23.23 14.37
N GLY A 8 -1.83 22.61 13.24
CA GLY A 8 -1.91 23.25 11.94
C GLY A 8 -3.02 22.65 11.08
N LYS A 9 -3.74 23.51 10.36
CA LYS A 9 -4.79 23.13 9.41
C LYS A 9 -4.80 24.13 8.26
N TYR A 10 -4.20 23.77 7.13
CA TYR A 10 -3.99 24.67 6.00
C TYR A 10 -4.56 24.06 4.72
N PRO A 11 -5.80 24.42 4.34
CA PRO A 11 -6.38 24.03 3.07
C PRO A 11 -5.53 24.56 1.91
N GLN A 12 -5.20 23.69 0.96
CA GLN A 12 -4.55 24.04 -0.30
C GLN A 12 -5.62 24.20 -1.38
N LEU A 13 -5.55 25.32 -2.11
CA LEU A 13 -6.53 25.67 -3.13
C LEU A 13 -5.96 25.44 -4.53
N ASP A 14 -6.80 25.02 -5.47
CA ASP A 14 -6.47 25.00 -6.89
C ASP A 14 -6.60 26.40 -7.53
N GLY A 15 -6.37 26.47 -8.85
CA GLY A 15 -6.55 27.70 -9.64
C GLY A 15 -8.01 28.17 -9.76
N THR A 16 -8.99 27.39 -9.30
CA THR A 16 -10.43 27.71 -9.32
C THR A 16 -10.98 28.13 -7.95
N GLY A 17 -10.20 27.96 -6.89
CA GLY A 17 -10.58 28.27 -5.50
C GLY A 17 -11.25 27.09 -4.76
N ALA A 18 -11.22 25.89 -5.33
CA ALA A 18 -11.63 24.65 -4.67
C ALA A 18 -10.49 24.13 -3.77
N VAL A 19 -10.83 23.49 -2.65
CA VAL A 19 -9.84 22.84 -1.76
C VAL A 19 -9.49 21.47 -2.32
N VAL A 20 -8.22 21.27 -2.62
CA VAL A 20 -7.64 20.03 -3.18
C VAL A 20 -7.21 19.10 -2.04
N ASP A 21 -6.44 19.64 -1.11
CA ASP A 21 -5.96 18.92 0.05
C ASP A 21 -5.89 19.86 1.26
N THR A 22 -5.72 19.30 2.46
CA THR A 22 -5.46 20.05 3.67
C THR A 22 -4.15 19.58 4.27
N GLN A 23 -3.17 20.46 4.35
CA GLN A 23 -1.97 20.22 5.16
C GLN A 23 -2.37 20.25 6.63
N VAL A 24 -2.25 19.11 7.30
CA VAL A 24 -2.55 18.95 8.72
C VAL A 24 -1.24 18.79 9.48
N ILE A 25 -1.14 19.46 10.62
CA ILE A 25 -0.07 19.26 11.58
C ILE A 25 -0.70 18.87 12.91
N ILE A 26 -0.32 17.71 13.43
CA ILE A 26 -0.73 17.26 14.77
C ILE A 26 0.49 17.11 15.67
N THR A 27 0.31 17.42 16.94
CA THR A 27 1.35 17.31 17.96
C THR A 27 0.84 16.56 19.17
N ASP A 28 1.64 15.67 19.72
CA ASP A 28 1.30 14.97 20.97
C ASP A 28 1.82 15.70 22.21
N ASP A 29 1.42 15.21 23.38
CA ASP A 29 1.83 15.72 24.69
C ASP A 29 3.32 15.51 25.01
N ARG A 30 4.05 14.80 24.15
CA ARG A 30 5.48 14.47 24.30
C ARG A 30 6.36 15.19 23.27
N GLY A 31 5.77 16.03 22.42
CA GLY A 31 6.48 16.83 21.41
C GLY A 31 6.69 16.13 20.07
N ALA A 32 6.08 14.97 19.82
CA ALA A 32 6.07 14.37 18.49
C ALA A 32 5.20 15.21 17.55
N VAL A 33 5.66 15.44 16.33
CA VAL A 33 4.96 16.21 15.31
C VAL A 33 4.77 15.33 14.08
N ILE A 34 3.54 15.24 13.59
CA ILE A 34 3.19 14.61 12.31
C ILE A 34 2.64 15.71 11.41
N SER A 35 3.11 15.74 10.17
CA SER A 35 2.75 16.77 9.18
C SER A 35 2.42 16.10 7.86
N GLU A 36 1.15 15.85 7.61
CA GLU A 36 0.67 15.12 6.44
C GLU A 36 -0.26 15.97 5.58
N LYS A 37 -0.28 15.68 4.28
CA LYS A 37 -1.24 16.23 3.34
C LYS A 37 -2.44 15.29 3.24
N VAL A 38 -3.56 15.70 3.83
CA VAL A 38 -4.79 14.92 3.77
C VAL A 38 -5.62 15.38 2.58
N LYS A 39 -5.87 14.48 1.64
CA LYS A 39 -6.70 14.69 0.42
C LYS A 39 -8.19 14.74 0.72
N LYS A 40 -8.57 15.70 1.56
CA LYS A 40 -9.93 15.94 2.02
C LYS A 40 -10.06 17.40 2.42
N ASP A 41 -11.19 18.01 2.09
CA ASP A 41 -11.56 19.30 2.66
C ASP A 41 -11.89 19.12 4.15
N LEU A 42 -10.99 19.58 5.02
CA LEU A 42 -11.13 19.48 6.48
C LEU A 42 -11.51 20.83 7.12
N ARG A 43 -11.99 21.81 6.34
CA ARG A 43 -12.35 23.14 6.87
C ARG A 43 -13.43 23.04 7.96
N THR A 44 -14.44 22.20 7.74
CA THR A 44 -15.58 22.00 8.64
C THR A 44 -15.44 20.82 9.60
N ALA A 45 -14.41 19.99 9.41
CA ALA A 45 -14.15 18.81 10.25
C ALA A 45 -13.75 19.23 11.67
N ASN A 46 -14.13 18.41 12.65
CA ASN A 46 -13.73 18.58 14.04
C ASN A 46 -12.33 17.99 14.31
N ASP A 47 -11.73 18.35 15.44
CA ASP A 47 -10.35 17.96 15.76
C ASP A 47 -10.15 16.43 15.79
N ALA A 48 -11.14 15.65 16.23
CA ALA A 48 -11.02 14.20 16.24
C ALA A 48 -10.97 13.62 14.82
N GLU A 49 -11.83 14.11 13.92
CA GLU A 49 -11.83 13.71 12.51
C GLU A 49 -10.52 14.10 11.80
N ILE A 50 -9.97 15.27 12.14
CA ILE A 50 -8.70 15.76 11.57
C ILE A 50 -7.52 14.91 12.05
N ILE A 51 -7.48 14.62 13.35
CA ILE A 51 -6.42 13.78 13.95
C ILE A 51 -6.47 12.38 13.36
N GLU A 52 -7.65 11.78 13.25
CA GLU A 52 -7.83 10.46 12.66
C GLU A 52 -7.33 10.42 11.21
N ALA A 53 -7.75 11.38 10.39
CA ALA A 53 -7.33 11.46 8.99
C ALA A 53 -5.81 11.67 8.83
N ALA A 54 -5.19 12.51 9.67
CA ALA A 54 -3.74 12.72 9.63
C ALA A 54 -2.95 11.50 10.09
N LEU A 55 -3.44 10.76 11.09
CA LEU A 55 -2.81 9.51 11.53
C LEU A 55 -2.98 8.39 10.52
N GLU A 56 -4.13 8.32 9.84
CA GLU A 56 -4.37 7.36 8.77
C GLU A 56 -3.43 7.61 7.58
N GLU A 57 -3.31 8.86 7.15
CA GLU A 57 -2.39 9.24 6.07
C GLU A 57 -0.93 8.97 6.45
N PHE A 58 -0.52 9.34 7.68
CA PHE A 58 0.83 9.07 8.18
C PHE A 58 1.12 7.57 8.22
N LYS A 59 0.16 6.75 8.65
CA LYS A 59 0.29 5.29 8.62
C LYS A 59 0.49 4.79 7.20
N LYS A 60 -0.31 5.25 6.23
CA LYS A 60 -0.18 4.88 4.82
C LYS A 60 1.21 5.23 4.29
N THR A 61 1.68 6.47 4.49
CA THR A 61 2.99 6.92 4.00
C THR A 61 4.15 6.18 4.66
N ALA A 62 4.19 6.13 5.99
CA ALA A 62 5.29 5.48 6.72
C ALA A 62 5.36 3.98 6.42
N TYR A 63 4.20 3.33 6.30
CA TYR A 63 4.10 1.92 5.97
C TYR A 63 4.72 1.59 4.61
N VAL A 64 4.43 2.41 3.62
CA VAL A 64 4.96 2.25 2.27
C VAL A 64 6.48 2.34 2.27
N GLU A 65 7.04 3.35 2.95
CA GLU A 65 8.48 3.58 2.94
C GLU A 65 9.22 2.37 3.55
N ILE A 66 8.67 1.83 4.64
CA ILE A 66 9.17 0.62 5.29
C ILE A 66 9.03 -0.60 4.37
N ALA A 67 7.82 -0.81 3.81
CA ALA A 67 7.52 -1.90 2.88
C ALA A 67 8.45 -1.91 1.66
N MET A 68 8.74 -0.74 1.08
CA MET A 68 9.67 -0.62 -0.04
C MET A 68 11.10 -0.96 0.36
N GLY A 69 11.60 -0.41 1.48
CA GLY A 69 12.96 -0.68 1.95
C GLY A 69 13.21 -2.17 2.21
N GLU A 70 12.27 -2.83 2.86
CA GLU A 70 12.39 -4.25 3.23
C GLU A 70 12.14 -5.20 2.05
N ALA A 71 11.25 -4.85 1.13
CA ALA A 71 11.07 -5.61 -0.10
C ALA A 71 12.30 -5.50 -1.03
N VAL A 72 12.98 -4.35 -1.09
CA VAL A 72 14.27 -4.20 -1.81
C VAL A 72 15.33 -5.14 -1.21
N GLN A 73 15.48 -5.16 0.12
CA GLN A 73 16.42 -6.06 0.79
C GLN A 73 16.11 -7.54 0.49
N LYS A 74 14.83 -7.92 0.50
CA LYS A 74 14.36 -9.27 0.14
C LYS A 74 14.64 -9.65 -1.31
N VAL A 75 14.62 -8.70 -2.25
CA VAL A 75 14.98 -8.93 -3.66
C VAL A 75 16.48 -9.13 -3.81
N ASP A 76 17.29 -8.32 -3.11
CA ASP A 76 18.74 -8.47 -3.10
C ASP A 76 19.18 -9.83 -2.57
N ASP A 77 18.53 -10.33 -1.51
CA ASP A 77 18.85 -11.64 -0.94
C ASP A 77 18.46 -12.79 -1.90
N LEU A 78 17.32 -12.70 -2.59
CA LEU A 78 16.97 -13.67 -3.64
C LEU A 78 17.96 -13.63 -4.81
N GLU A 79 18.47 -12.45 -5.17
CA GLU A 79 19.49 -12.30 -6.20
C GLU A 79 20.79 -13.00 -5.80
N LYS A 80 21.27 -12.81 -4.56
CA LYS A 80 22.45 -13.54 -4.04
C LYS A 80 22.25 -15.05 -4.10
N ILE A 81 21.10 -15.54 -3.64
CA ILE A 81 20.76 -16.97 -3.69
C ILE A 81 20.75 -17.48 -5.13
N SER A 82 20.16 -16.73 -6.06
CA SER A 82 20.13 -17.08 -7.48
C SER A 82 21.55 -17.16 -8.06
N GLN A 83 22.41 -16.18 -7.77
CA GLN A 83 23.80 -16.17 -8.22
C GLN A 83 24.62 -17.34 -7.63
N GLU A 84 24.44 -17.66 -6.36
CA GLU A 84 25.08 -18.81 -5.71
C GLU A 84 24.59 -20.14 -6.30
N THR A 85 23.28 -20.28 -6.46
CA THR A 85 22.67 -21.50 -7.02
C THR A 85 23.11 -21.70 -8.47
N ALA A 86 23.18 -20.64 -9.28
CA ALA A 86 23.66 -20.69 -10.66
C ALA A 86 25.11 -21.20 -10.78
N LYS A 87 26.00 -20.83 -9.86
CA LYS A 87 27.39 -21.32 -9.83
C LYS A 87 27.48 -22.82 -9.52
N THR A 88 26.51 -23.37 -8.80
CA THR A 88 26.47 -24.77 -8.37
C THR A 88 25.56 -25.68 -9.19
N ALA A 89 24.75 -25.12 -10.10
CA ALA A 89 23.75 -25.85 -10.84
C ALA A 89 24.35 -26.81 -11.86
N LYS A 90 24.36 -28.11 -11.51
CA LYS A 90 24.84 -29.20 -12.38
C LYS A 90 23.76 -30.23 -12.72
N THR A 91 22.57 -30.11 -12.13
CA THR A 91 21.46 -31.07 -12.29
C THR A 91 20.16 -30.40 -12.69
N ALA A 92 19.23 -31.17 -13.27
CA ALA A 92 17.89 -30.69 -13.61
C ALA A 92 17.10 -30.19 -12.37
N GLN A 93 17.34 -30.77 -11.20
CA GLN A 93 16.73 -30.33 -9.94
C GLN A 93 17.23 -28.94 -9.52
N THR A 94 18.53 -28.65 -9.66
CA THR A 94 19.07 -27.30 -9.42
C THR A 94 18.57 -26.28 -10.44
N ALA A 95 18.36 -26.67 -11.70
CA ALA A 95 17.77 -25.80 -12.72
C ALA A 95 16.30 -25.45 -12.42
N ALA A 96 15.51 -26.43 -11.93
CA ALA A 96 14.15 -26.17 -11.46
C ALA A 96 14.12 -25.25 -10.22
N GLY A 97 15.07 -25.42 -9.29
CA GLY A 97 15.25 -24.52 -8.15
C GLY A 97 15.55 -23.08 -8.57
N LEU A 98 16.43 -22.89 -9.55
CA LEU A 98 16.72 -21.58 -10.15
C LEU A 98 15.50 -20.93 -10.79
N ALA A 99 14.72 -21.70 -11.55
CA ALA A 99 13.48 -21.19 -12.16
C ALA A 99 12.49 -20.72 -11.08
N LYS A 100 12.37 -21.47 -9.98
CA LYS A 100 11.53 -21.07 -8.84
C LYS A 100 12.03 -19.79 -8.17
N VAL A 101 13.32 -19.70 -7.81
CA VAL A 101 13.91 -18.49 -7.20
C VAL A 101 13.80 -17.29 -8.14
N SER A 102 13.97 -17.49 -9.46
CA SER A 102 13.81 -16.45 -10.46
C SER A 102 12.36 -15.96 -10.59
N ALA A 103 11.39 -16.88 -10.51
CA ALA A 103 9.98 -16.52 -10.51
C ALA A 103 9.61 -15.74 -9.24
N GLU A 104 10.06 -16.19 -8.07
CA GLU A 104 9.88 -15.48 -6.79
C GLU A 104 10.51 -14.08 -6.82
N ARG A 105 11.71 -13.94 -7.39
CA ARG A 105 12.36 -12.62 -7.56
C ARG A 105 11.55 -11.72 -8.49
N THR A 106 11.07 -12.24 -9.61
CA THR A 106 10.23 -11.49 -10.56
C THR A 106 8.95 -11.01 -9.88
N GLN A 107 8.28 -11.88 -9.13
CA GLN A 107 7.06 -11.52 -8.40
C GLN A 107 7.33 -10.43 -7.35
N ARG A 108 8.43 -10.53 -6.60
CA ARG A 108 8.80 -9.48 -5.64
C ARG A 108 9.12 -8.14 -6.30
N MET A 109 9.74 -8.16 -7.48
CA MET A 109 9.98 -6.93 -8.24
C MET A 109 8.68 -6.29 -8.73
N ILE A 110 7.71 -7.08 -9.19
CA ILE A 110 6.36 -6.60 -9.54
C ILE A 110 5.69 -5.95 -8.33
N ASN A 111 5.74 -6.61 -7.16
CA ASN A 111 5.17 -6.07 -5.93
C ASN A 111 5.85 -4.74 -5.54
N LEU A 112 7.17 -4.65 -5.64
CA LEU A 112 7.94 -3.42 -5.37
C LEU A 112 7.56 -2.27 -6.30
N GLN A 113 7.49 -2.54 -7.61
CA GLN A 113 7.10 -1.54 -8.59
C GLN A 113 5.67 -1.05 -8.34
N THR A 114 4.78 -1.96 -7.94
CA THR A 114 3.41 -1.63 -7.57
C THR A 114 3.38 -0.74 -6.33
N ILE A 115 4.04 -1.13 -5.23
CA ILE A 115 4.11 -0.29 -4.03
C ILE A 115 4.69 1.08 -4.37
N HIS A 116 5.82 1.15 -5.09
CA HIS A 116 6.42 2.44 -5.47
C HIS A 116 5.45 3.31 -6.26
N MET A 117 4.76 2.74 -7.24
CA MET A 117 3.84 3.47 -8.07
C MET A 117 2.65 3.98 -7.28
N LEU A 118 2.01 3.12 -6.48
CA LEU A 118 0.86 3.43 -5.60
C LEU A 118 1.15 4.58 -4.62
N THR A 119 2.42 4.94 -4.42
CA THR A 119 2.84 5.74 -3.28
C THR A 119 3.77 6.89 -3.64
N SER A 120 4.24 6.92 -4.89
CA SER A 120 4.96 8.04 -5.51
C SER A 120 4.20 9.37 -5.48
N GLY A 121 2.96 9.38 -4.99
CA GLY A 121 2.11 10.56 -4.90
C GLY A 121 1.69 11.12 -6.25
N GLY A 122 1.98 10.40 -7.35
CA GLY A 122 1.52 10.72 -8.69
C GLY A 122 0.14 10.15 -8.96
N LYS A 123 -0.61 10.78 -9.87
CA LYS A 123 -1.87 10.24 -10.35
C LYS A 123 -1.58 8.99 -11.17
N ILE A 124 -2.34 7.94 -10.88
CA ILE A 124 -2.23 6.66 -11.58
C ILE A 124 -3.43 6.55 -12.51
N ASP A 125 -3.15 6.25 -13.76
CA ASP A 125 -4.17 5.95 -14.75
C ASP A 125 -4.93 4.67 -14.36
N PRO A 126 -6.27 4.63 -14.47
CA PRO A 126 -7.07 3.50 -14.01
C PRO A 126 -6.72 2.19 -14.73
N ASP A 127 -6.37 2.23 -16.02
CA ASP A 127 -5.96 1.03 -16.76
C ASP A 127 -4.62 0.50 -16.25
N ILE A 128 -3.71 1.40 -15.85
CA ILE A 128 -2.43 1.00 -15.25
C ILE A 128 -2.66 0.40 -13.86
N TYR A 129 -3.51 1.01 -13.03
CA TYR A 129 -3.87 0.44 -11.72
C TYR A 129 -4.43 -0.97 -11.87
N LYS A 130 -5.42 -1.15 -12.76
CA LYS A 130 -6.04 -2.45 -13.05
C LYS A 130 -4.99 -3.48 -13.47
N GLY A 131 -4.18 -3.14 -14.47
CA GLY A 131 -3.14 -4.04 -14.99
C GLY A 131 -2.09 -4.43 -13.94
N MET A 132 -1.74 -3.55 -13.01
CA MET A 132 -0.81 -3.87 -11.93
C MET A 132 -1.39 -4.87 -10.93
N LEU A 133 -2.66 -4.70 -10.55
CA LEU A 133 -3.32 -5.62 -9.62
C LEU A 133 -3.54 -7.00 -10.22
N GLU A 134 -3.80 -7.10 -11.52
CA GLU A 134 -3.91 -8.38 -12.23
C GLU A 134 -2.59 -9.18 -12.25
N LEU A 135 -1.44 -8.52 -12.05
CA LEU A 135 -0.12 -9.17 -11.95
C LEU A 135 0.20 -9.65 -10.53
N ILE A 136 -0.57 -9.23 -9.52
CA ILE A 136 -0.42 -9.64 -8.13
C ILE A 136 -1.31 -10.85 -7.88
N GLU A 137 -0.81 -11.82 -7.09
CA GLU A 137 -1.59 -13.00 -6.78
C GLU A 137 -2.87 -12.66 -5.98
N PRO A 138 -4.03 -13.23 -6.33
CA PRO A 138 -5.24 -13.08 -5.54
C PRO A 138 -5.11 -13.78 -4.18
N ALA A 139 -5.88 -13.31 -3.20
CA ALA A 139 -5.93 -13.86 -1.86
C ALA A 139 -6.22 -15.38 -1.90
N LYS A 140 -5.42 -16.15 -1.17
CA LYS A 140 -5.56 -17.59 -0.98
C LYS A 140 -5.62 -17.86 0.52
N LYS A 141 -6.50 -18.76 0.94
CA LYS A 141 -6.54 -19.17 2.35
C LYS A 141 -5.16 -19.69 2.79
N GLY A 142 -4.64 -19.15 3.89
CA GLY A 142 -3.38 -19.56 4.47
C GLY A 142 -2.68 -18.50 5.30
N GLU A 143 -1.48 -18.85 5.76
CA GLU A 143 -0.60 -17.94 6.45
C GLU A 143 0.14 -17.04 5.47
N TYR A 144 0.07 -15.74 5.73
CA TYR A 144 0.86 -14.75 5.04
C TYR A 144 1.94 -14.22 5.97
N GLN A 145 3.13 -14.05 5.42
CA GLN A 145 4.25 -13.46 6.12
C GLN A 145 4.21 -11.94 5.98
N ALA A 146 4.88 -11.26 6.91
CA ALA A 146 5.13 -9.83 6.75
C ALA A 146 5.75 -9.56 5.37
N TYR A 147 5.26 -8.49 4.73
CA TYR A 147 5.60 -8.01 3.39
C TYR A 147 5.09 -8.85 2.23
N ASP A 148 4.26 -9.86 2.49
CA ASP A 148 3.49 -10.46 1.42
C ASP A 148 2.45 -9.47 0.91
N VAL A 149 2.10 -9.63 -0.36
CA VAL A 149 1.14 -8.76 -1.06
C VAL A 149 0.20 -9.66 -1.84
N PHE A 150 -1.08 -9.34 -1.80
CA PHE A 150 -2.10 -10.03 -2.56
C PHE A 150 -3.22 -9.08 -2.95
N THR A 151 -4.09 -9.54 -3.84
CA THR A 151 -5.29 -8.80 -4.26
C THR A 151 -6.56 -9.41 -3.70
N VAL A 152 -7.51 -8.55 -3.40
CA VAL A 152 -8.88 -8.93 -3.01
C VAL A 152 -9.86 -8.28 -3.97
N VAL A 153 -11.04 -8.87 -4.14
CA VAL A 153 -12.13 -8.28 -4.91
C VAL A 153 -12.96 -7.39 -3.99
N ASP A 154 -13.11 -6.12 -4.35
CA ASP A 154 -14.08 -5.22 -3.77
C ASP A 154 -15.47 -5.51 -4.35
N SER A 155 -16.29 -6.25 -3.60
CA SER A 155 -17.65 -6.60 -4.02
C SER A 155 -18.60 -5.40 -4.10
N THR A 156 -18.20 -4.22 -3.63
CA THR A 156 -19.00 -2.99 -3.75
C THR A 156 -18.80 -2.27 -5.07
N LYS A 157 -17.82 -2.70 -5.87
CA LYS A 157 -17.49 -2.14 -7.19
C LYS A 157 -17.92 -3.08 -8.31
N GLU A 158 -18.41 -2.51 -9.40
CA GLU A 158 -18.63 -3.22 -10.66
C GLU A 158 -17.30 -3.77 -11.21
N GLU A 159 -17.33 -4.80 -12.04
CA GLU A 159 -16.14 -5.49 -12.56
C GLU A 159 -15.15 -4.55 -13.26
N ASP A 160 -15.65 -3.51 -13.93
CA ASP A 160 -14.84 -2.50 -14.60
C ASP A 160 -14.52 -1.28 -13.72
N GLY A 161 -15.05 -1.19 -12.50
CA GLY A 161 -14.91 -0.01 -11.65
C GLY A 161 -15.73 1.20 -12.15
N GLU A 162 -15.60 2.34 -11.47
CA GLU A 162 -16.31 3.57 -11.86
C GLU A 162 -15.54 4.39 -12.91
N ALA A 163 -14.22 4.21 -12.94
CA ALA A 163 -13.27 4.92 -13.80
C ALA A 163 -12.49 3.98 -14.74
N GLY A 164 -12.82 2.68 -14.79
CA GLY A 164 -12.08 1.67 -15.57
C GLY A 164 -11.01 0.91 -14.75
N GLU A 165 -10.88 1.22 -13.46
CA GLU A 165 -9.86 0.68 -12.55
C GLU A 165 -10.08 -0.79 -12.17
N GLY A 166 -11.24 -1.35 -12.50
CA GLY A 166 -11.67 -2.67 -12.08
C GLY A 166 -12.14 -2.72 -10.61
N ASN A 167 -12.30 -3.93 -10.09
CA ASN A 167 -12.76 -4.18 -8.72
C ASN A 167 -11.69 -4.80 -7.81
N LEU A 168 -10.43 -4.86 -8.25
CA LEU A 168 -9.34 -5.37 -7.40
C LEU A 168 -8.81 -4.28 -6.48
N VAL A 169 -8.40 -4.71 -5.28
CA VAL A 169 -7.76 -3.86 -4.28
C VAL A 169 -6.46 -4.48 -3.81
N PHE A 170 -5.50 -3.61 -3.55
CA PHE A 170 -4.18 -3.98 -3.06
C PHE A 170 -4.21 -4.24 -1.56
N VAL A 171 -3.68 -5.38 -1.13
CA VAL A 171 -3.51 -5.70 0.30
C VAL A 171 -2.05 -6.06 0.55
N HIS A 172 -1.42 -5.35 1.47
CA HIS A 172 -0.08 -5.70 1.96
C HIS A 172 -0.15 -6.12 3.42
N VAL A 173 0.72 -7.07 3.77
CA VAL A 173 0.78 -7.70 5.08
C VAL A 173 1.84 -7.03 5.94
N ASN A 174 1.41 -6.23 6.92
CA ASN A 174 2.28 -5.49 7.83
C ASN A 174 2.98 -6.46 8.79
N GLU A 175 2.22 -7.42 9.30
CA GLU A 175 2.66 -8.43 10.26
C GLU A 175 2.07 -9.79 9.86
N ALA A 176 2.74 -10.88 10.25
CA ALA A 176 2.25 -12.21 9.95
C ALA A 176 0.79 -12.41 10.42
N PHE A 177 -0.06 -12.83 9.50
CA PHE A 177 -1.48 -13.01 9.72
C PHE A 177 -2.01 -14.20 8.91
N GLU A 178 -3.15 -14.73 9.33
CA GLU A 178 -3.83 -15.82 8.64
C GLU A 178 -5.03 -15.25 7.91
N TYR A 179 -5.04 -15.43 6.58
CA TYR A 179 -6.19 -15.13 5.76
C TYR A 179 -7.03 -16.40 5.60
N ASP A 180 -8.33 -16.32 5.92
CA ASP A 180 -9.31 -17.37 5.65
C ASP A 180 -10.31 -16.89 4.60
N LYS A 181 -11.23 -16.01 5.02
CA LYS A 181 -12.33 -15.46 4.21
C LYS A 181 -12.70 -14.05 4.65
N GLN A 182 -11.75 -13.33 5.24
CA GLN A 182 -12.01 -11.97 5.71
C GLN A 182 -12.53 -11.12 4.54
N THR A 183 -13.59 -10.35 4.79
CA THR A 183 -14.10 -9.39 3.82
C THR A 183 -13.16 -8.20 3.69
N LEU A 184 -13.36 -7.39 2.65
CA LEU A 184 -12.59 -6.17 2.48
C LEU A 184 -12.69 -5.23 3.69
N GLU A 185 -13.89 -5.06 4.24
CA GLU A 185 -14.11 -4.22 5.43
C GLU A 185 -13.39 -4.76 6.68
N GLU A 186 -13.32 -6.09 6.82
CA GLU A 186 -12.59 -6.74 7.91
C GLU A 186 -11.08 -6.54 7.74
N LEU A 187 -10.55 -6.60 6.51
CA LEU A 187 -9.15 -6.31 6.22
C LEU A 187 -8.81 -4.83 6.43
N GLU A 188 -9.70 -3.89 6.09
CA GLU A 188 -9.51 -2.47 6.38
C GLU A 188 -9.45 -2.17 7.89
N SER A 189 -10.09 -3.00 8.69
CA SER A 189 -10.07 -2.90 10.16
C SER A 189 -8.92 -3.66 10.82
N GLU A 190 -8.20 -4.49 10.06
CA GLU A 190 -7.12 -5.34 10.56
C GLU A 190 -5.79 -4.58 10.55
N ALA A 191 -5.23 -4.33 11.74
CA ALA A 191 -3.98 -3.59 11.89
C ALA A 191 -2.75 -4.32 11.31
N LYS A 192 -2.86 -5.63 11.11
CA LYS A 192 -1.80 -6.46 10.51
C LYS A 192 -1.72 -6.37 9.00
N VAL A 193 -2.69 -5.75 8.34
CA VAL A 193 -2.66 -5.54 6.89
C VAL A 193 -2.95 -4.08 6.57
N THR A 194 -2.66 -3.68 5.34
CA THR A 194 -3.05 -2.37 4.81
C THR A 194 -3.72 -2.58 3.47
N VAL A 195 -4.90 -1.99 3.33
CA VAL A 195 -5.68 -1.98 2.10
C VAL A 195 -5.47 -0.63 1.40
N ILE A 196 -5.19 -0.66 0.10
CA ILE A 196 -5.07 0.55 -0.74
C ILE A 196 -6.04 0.41 -1.91
N LYS A 197 -7.02 1.32 -1.99
CA LYS A 197 -8.01 1.37 -3.07
C LYS A 197 -7.60 2.41 -4.11
N TYR A 198 -8.07 2.24 -5.35
CA TYR A 198 -7.86 3.23 -6.40
C TYR A 198 -8.29 4.64 -5.99
N ALA A 199 -9.43 4.76 -5.32
CA ALA A 199 -9.95 6.03 -4.81
C ALA A 199 -8.96 6.78 -3.90
N ASP A 200 -8.10 6.08 -3.16
CA ASP A 200 -7.08 6.69 -2.30
C ASP A 200 -5.93 7.31 -3.12
N LEU A 201 -5.75 6.82 -4.34
CA LEU A 201 -4.72 7.24 -5.28
C LEU A 201 -5.16 8.43 -6.12
N VAL A 202 -6.44 8.45 -6.55
CA VAL A 202 -7.00 9.51 -7.42
C VAL A 202 -7.62 10.69 -6.70
N LYS A 203 -7.88 10.62 -5.38
CA LYS A 203 -8.26 11.81 -4.58
C LYS A 203 -7.17 12.89 -4.51
N GLN A 204 -6.15 12.84 -5.37
CA GLN A 204 -5.06 13.83 -5.52
C GLN A 204 -5.53 15.17 -6.13
N ASP A 205 -6.84 15.45 -6.16
CA ASP A 205 -7.45 16.67 -6.70
C ASP A 205 -8.32 17.39 -5.69
#